data_AF-A0A3M1HGW3-F1
#
_entry.id   AF-A0A3M1HGW3-F1
#
_cell.length_a   1.000
_cell.length_b   1.000
_cell.length_c   1.000
_cell.angle_alpha   90.00
_cell.angle_beta   90.00
_cell.angle_gamma   90.00
#
_symmetry.space_group_name_H-M   'P 1'
#
loop_
_entity.id
_entity.type
_entity.pdbx_description
1 polymer ?
#
loop_
_entity_poly.entity_id
_entity_poly.type
_entity_poly.pdbx_seq_one_letter_code
_entity_poly.pdbx_strand_id
1 'polypeptide(L)'
;MDWKGHIIVGVALSFLGSLVVGNIVAFIWAIPLIILSSLMPDIDIENSKGKKLLDILVILFGLSIYGSSISKLMNGGYILVLALYGGYSLAVLLFKPKHRGITHTIVAAMAYSVLLYTLFGWQKSMYGAIAYMSHLVADRHIKII
;
A
#
# COMPACT_ATOMS: atom_id res chain seq x y z
N MET A 1 16.33 -6.57 2.33
CA MET A 1 14.86 -6.71 2.41
C MET A 1 14.44 -7.88 1.55
N ASP A 2 13.83 -8.89 2.16
CA ASP A 2 13.21 -10.00 1.44
C ASP A 2 11.77 -9.62 1.06
N TRP A 3 11.65 -8.79 0.02
CA TRP A 3 10.37 -8.24 -0.43
C TRP A 3 9.34 -9.30 -0.79
N LYS A 4 9.78 -10.49 -1.23
CA LYS A 4 8.90 -11.60 -1.52
C LYS A 4 8.32 -12.18 -0.23
N GLY A 5 9.17 -12.35 0.78
CA GLY A 5 8.75 -12.78 2.12
C GLY A 5 7.67 -11.87 2.70
N HIS A 6 7.86 -10.55 2.65
CA HIS A 6 6.86 -9.60 3.16
C HIS A 6 5.53 -9.68 2.43
N ILE A 7 5.53 -9.82 1.09
CA ILE A 7 4.29 -10.02 0.33
C ILE A 7 3.61 -11.33 0.73
N ILE A 8 4.35 -12.43 0.77
CA ILE A 8 3.78 -13.75 1.08
C ILE A 8 3.15 -13.76 2.48
N VAL A 9 3.86 -13.24 3.48
CA VAL A 9 3.37 -13.16 4.86
C VAL A 9 2.17 -12.21 4.93
N GLY A 10 2.22 -11.05 4.28
CA GLY A 10 1.12 -10.08 4.25
C GLY A 10 -0.15 -10.64 3.62
N VAL A 11 -0.02 -11.37 2.50
CA VAL A 11 -1.15 -12.04 1.84
C VAL A 11 -1.70 -13.17 2.71
N ALA A 12 -0.84 -14.01 3.28
CA ALA A 12 -1.27 -15.11 4.14
C ALA A 12 -2.03 -14.63 5.38
N LEU A 13 -1.51 -13.61 6.09
CA LEU A 13 -2.20 -13.05 7.26
C LEU A 13 -3.49 -12.33 6.90
N SER A 14 -3.51 -11.60 5.77
CA SER A 14 -4.74 -10.95 5.29
C SER A 14 -5.80 -11.98 4.89
N PHE A 15 -5.39 -13.12 4.32
CA PHE A 15 -6.28 -14.23 4.02
C PHE A 15 -6.91 -14.79 5.29
N LEU A 16 -6.12 -15.04 6.35
CA LEU A 16 -6.64 -15.44 7.65
C LEU A 16 -7.63 -14.41 8.21
N GLY A 17 -7.30 -13.12 8.12
CA GLY A 17 -8.22 -12.04 8.50
C GLY A 17 -9.54 -12.07 7.71
N SER A 18 -9.49 -12.46 6.43
CA SER A 18 -10.69 -12.58 5.60
C SER A 18 -11.61 -13.73 6.01
N LEU A 19 -11.02 -14.82 6.53
CA LEU A 19 -11.79 -15.95 7.09
C LEU A 19 -12.52 -15.53 8.36
N VAL A 20 -11.89 -14.70 9.20
CA VAL A 20 -12.53 -14.15 10.42
C VAL A 20 -13.68 -13.19 10.07
N VAL A 21 -13.49 -12.33 9.06
CA VAL A 21 -14.54 -11.40 8.62
C VAL A 21 -15.64 -12.09 7.81
N GLY A 22 -15.38 -13.28 7.25
CA GLY A 22 -16.34 -14.00 6.41
C GLY A 22 -16.57 -13.36 5.05
N ASN A 23 -15.58 -12.63 4.50
CA ASN A 23 -15.71 -11.94 3.21
C ASN A 23 -14.49 -12.17 2.31
N ILE A 24 -14.45 -13.36 1.71
CA ILE A 24 -13.37 -13.78 0.79
C ILE A 24 -13.35 -12.95 -0.50
N VAL A 25 -14.51 -12.51 -0.98
CA VAL A 25 -14.62 -11.70 -2.20
C VAL A 25 -13.91 -10.37 -2.00
N ALA A 26 -14.13 -9.70 -0.86
CA ALA A 26 -13.42 -8.47 -0.52
C ALA A 26 -11.90 -8.69 -0.42
N PHE A 27 -11.45 -9.84 0.07
CA PHE A 27 -10.03 -10.19 0.12
C PHE A 27 -9.42 -10.33 -1.27
N ILE A 28 -10.08 -11.05 -2.19
CA ILE A 28 -9.60 -11.23 -3.57
C ILE A 28 -9.41 -9.86 -4.24
N TRP A 29 -10.40 -8.98 -4.11
CA TRP A 29 -10.32 -7.63 -4.65
C TRP A 29 -9.30 -6.73 -3.93
N ALA A 30 -8.90 -7.08 -2.71
CA ALA A 30 -7.88 -6.35 -1.96
C ALA A 30 -6.45 -6.85 -2.22
N ILE A 31 -6.22 -7.94 -2.97
CA ILE A 31 -4.87 -8.49 -3.22
C ILE A 31 -3.87 -7.42 -3.73
N PRO A 32 -4.19 -6.58 -4.73
CA PRO A 32 -3.27 -5.54 -5.18
C PRO A 32 -2.91 -4.56 -4.05
N LEU A 33 -3.91 -4.19 -3.24
CA LEU A 33 -3.71 -3.29 -2.10
C LEU A 33 -2.87 -3.94 -1.00
N ILE A 34 -3.05 -5.23 -0.74
CA ILE A 34 -2.26 -6.01 0.23
C ILE A 34 -0.79 -6.04 -0.21
N ILE A 35 -0.53 -6.28 -1.50
CA ILE A 35 0.84 -6.27 -2.05
C ILE A 35 1.46 -4.88 -1.86
N LEU A 36 0.75 -3.81 -2.25
CA LEU A 36 1.21 -2.42 -2.04
C LEU A 36 1.49 -2.15 -0.56
N SER A 37 0.57 -2.52 0.33
CA SER A 37 0.66 -2.28 1.78
C SER A 37 1.83 -3.03 2.41
N SER A 38 2.14 -4.24 1.94
CA SER A 38 3.26 -5.07 2.43
C SER A 38 4.65 -4.52 2.06
N LEU A 39 4.71 -3.65 1.05
CA LEU A 39 5.94 -3.01 0.56
C LEU A 39 6.03 -1.53 0.92
N MET A 40 4.93 -0.93 1.37
CA MET A 40 4.86 0.48 1.73
C MET A 40 5.90 0.89 2.79
N PRO A 41 6.24 0.05 3.79
CA PRO A 41 7.29 0.39 4.74
C PRO A 41 8.65 0.70 4.10
N ASP A 42 9.04 0.03 3.01
CA ASP A 42 10.35 0.18 2.38
C ASP A 42 10.43 1.27 1.30
N ILE A 43 9.41 2.11 1.20
CA ILE A 43 9.40 3.25 0.28
C ILE A 43 10.56 4.22 0.53
N ASP A 44 11.06 4.23 1.76
CA ASP A 44 12.18 5.00 2.27
C ASP A 44 13.55 4.41 1.89
N ILE A 45 13.64 3.11 1.56
CA ILE A 45 14.88 2.45 1.17
C ILE A 45 15.17 2.75 -0.31
N GLU A 46 16.17 3.61 -0.55
CA GLU A 46 16.62 3.95 -1.89
C GLU A 46 17.05 2.70 -2.68
N ASN A 47 16.69 2.68 -3.97
CA ASN A 47 17.07 1.65 -4.92
C ASN A 47 16.65 0.21 -4.56
N SER A 48 15.81 0.02 -3.54
CA SER A 48 15.30 -1.29 -3.18
C SER A 48 14.41 -1.87 -4.29
N LYS A 49 14.44 -3.20 -4.45
CA LYS A 49 13.56 -3.88 -5.41
C LYS A 49 12.07 -3.69 -5.06
N GLY A 50 11.75 -3.63 -3.76
CA GLY A 50 10.41 -3.36 -3.25
C GLY A 50 9.90 -1.98 -3.67
N LYS A 51 10.72 -0.94 -3.52
CA LYS A 51 10.40 0.42 -3.98
C LYS A 51 10.17 0.48 -5.49
N LYS A 52 11.06 -0.10 -6.29
CA LYS A 52 10.89 -0.13 -7.76
C LYS A 52 9.57 -0.82 -8.17
N LEU A 53 9.21 -1.88 -7.47
CA LEU A 53 7.93 -2.55 -7.68
C LEU A 53 6.75 -1.67 -7.25
N LEU A 54 6.85 -1.00 -6.10
CA LEU A 54 5.84 -0.06 -5.60
C LEU A 54 5.59 1.08 -6.62
N ASP A 55 6.65 1.65 -7.17
CA ASP A 55 6.56 2.71 -8.19
C ASP A 55 5.79 2.23 -9.43
N ILE A 56 6.08 1.02 -9.93
CA ILE A 56 5.35 0.41 -11.05
C ILE A 56 3.88 0.16 -10.68
N LEU A 57 3.61 -0.38 -9.49
CA LEU A 57 2.26 -0.70 -9.06
C LEU A 57 1.39 0.55 -8.89
N VAL A 58 1.95 1.67 -8.42
CA VAL A 58 1.23 2.95 -8.33
C VAL A 58 0.81 3.43 -9.72
N ILE A 59 1.70 3.32 -10.71
CA ILE A 59 1.39 3.68 -12.11
C ILE A 59 0.28 2.77 -12.66
N LEU A 60 0.42 1.46 -12.50
CA LEU A 60 -0.58 0.49 -12.98
C LEU A 60 -1.95 0.69 -12.31
N PHE A 61 -1.95 1.01 -11.01
CA PHE A 61 -3.17 1.32 -10.26
C PHE A 61 -3.83 2.61 -10.75
N GLY A 62 -3.05 3.66 -11.04
CA GLY A 62 -3.58 4.87 -11.68
C GLY A 62 -4.20 4.55 -13.04
N LEU A 63 -3.50 3.79 -13.89
CA LEU A 63 -3.99 3.41 -15.21
C LEU A 63 -5.26 2.55 -15.16
N SER A 64 -5.40 1.67 -14.16
CA SER A 64 -6.61 0.85 -14.03
C SER A 64 -7.83 1.69 -13.62
N ILE A 65 -7.65 2.66 -12.73
CA ILE A 65 -8.69 3.65 -12.39
C ILE A 65 -9.09 4.44 -13.65
N TYR A 66 -8.11 4.90 -14.42
CA TYR A 66 -8.36 5.58 -15.70
C TYR A 66 -9.19 4.73 -16.66
N GLY A 67 -8.77 3.48 -16.90
CA GLY A 67 -9.45 2.55 -17.81
C GLY A 67 -10.88 2.23 -17.37
N SER A 68 -11.13 2.06 -16.07
CA SER A 68 -12.47 1.81 -15.54
C SER A 68 -13.42 3.00 -15.64
N SER A 69 -12.88 4.22 -15.82
CA SER A 69 -13.63 5.48 -15.89
C SER A 69 -13.94 5.94 -17.32
N ILE A 70 -13.55 5.15 -18.33
CA ILE A 70 -13.68 5.48 -19.76
C ILE A 70 -15.13 5.81 -20.18
N SER A 71 -16.15 5.30 -19.49
CA SER A 71 -17.55 5.59 -19.81
C SER A 71 -18.08 6.93 -19.25
N LYS A 72 -17.34 7.63 -18.38
CA LYS A 72 -17.83 8.89 -17.75
C LYS A 72 -16.83 10.06 -17.72
N LEU A 73 -15.54 9.86 -18.01
CA LEU A 73 -14.49 10.89 -17.80
C LEU A 73 -13.54 11.02 -19.00
N MET A 74 -14.06 11.38 -20.18
CA MET A 74 -13.21 11.62 -21.36
C MET A 74 -12.34 12.89 -21.32
N ASN A 75 -12.38 13.73 -20.25
CA ASN A 75 -11.58 14.97 -20.19
C ASN A 75 -10.65 15.15 -18.98
N GLY A 76 -10.58 14.20 -18.03
CA GLY A 76 -9.79 14.41 -16.80
C GLY A 76 -9.10 13.19 -16.21
N GLY A 77 -9.26 12.01 -16.80
CA GLY A 77 -8.75 10.79 -16.20
C GLY A 77 -7.21 10.70 -16.17
N TYR A 78 -6.51 11.22 -17.19
CA TYR A 78 -5.05 11.30 -17.19
C TYR A 78 -4.52 12.28 -16.12
N ILE A 79 -5.28 13.34 -15.82
CA ILE A 79 -4.96 14.30 -14.75
C ILE A 79 -5.03 13.60 -13.40
N LEU A 80 -5.99 12.70 -13.18
CA LEU A 80 -6.08 11.91 -11.95
C LEU A 80 -4.88 10.96 -11.80
N VAL A 81 -4.47 10.27 -12.87
CA VAL A 81 -3.27 9.41 -12.83
C VAL A 81 -2.01 10.21 -12.49
N LEU A 82 -1.83 11.35 -13.17
CA LEU A 82 -0.72 12.26 -12.90
C LEU A 82 -0.79 12.88 -11.50
N ALA A 83 -1.98 13.17 -10.98
CA ALA A 83 -2.17 13.68 -9.62
C ALA A 83 -1.87 12.61 -8.56
N LEU A 84 -2.28 11.36 -8.77
CA LEU A 84 -1.96 10.24 -7.88
C LEU A 84 -0.45 9.95 -7.88
N TYR A 85 0.15 9.86 -9.06
CA TYR A 85 1.59 9.65 -9.20
C TYR A 85 2.41 10.83 -8.67
N GLY A 86 1.98 12.05 -8.97
CA GLY A 86 2.59 13.28 -8.48
C GLY A 86 2.48 13.43 -6.97
N GLY A 87 1.30 13.15 -6.40
CA GLY A 87 1.08 13.13 -4.96
C GLY A 87 1.91 12.07 -4.24
N TYR A 88 1.98 10.85 -4.80
CA TYR A 88 2.88 9.80 -4.32
C TYR A 88 4.35 10.25 -4.38
N SER A 89 4.79 10.74 -5.54
CA SER A 89 6.18 11.18 -5.75
C SER A 89 6.56 12.32 -4.80
N LEU A 90 5.66 13.29 -4.60
CA LEU A 90 5.83 14.38 -3.63
C LEU A 90 5.89 13.86 -2.20
N ALA A 91 5.03 12.92 -1.81
CA ALA A 91 5.08 12.31 -0.49
C ALA A 91 6.42 11.58 -0.28
N VAL A 92 6.89 10.82 -1.27
CA VAL A 92 8.20 10.16 -1.23
C VAL A 92 9.34 11.18 -1.13
N LEU A 93 9.27 12.29 -1.86
CA LEU A 93 10.28 13.35 -1.85
C LEU A 93 10.32 14.12 -0.52
N LEU A 94 9.15 14.53 0.00
CA LEU A 94 9.02 15.37 1.19
C LEU A 94 9.28 14.60 2.48
N PHE A 95 8.82 13.35 2.54
CA PHE A 95 8.98 12.52 3.73
C PHE A 95 10.20 11.60 3.68
N LYS A 96 11.12 11.81 2.71
CA LYS A 96 12.33 11.01 2.51
C LYS A 96 13.29 11.12 3.70
N PRO A 97 13.36 10.12 4.60
CA PRO A 97 14.35 10.14 5.66
C PRO A 97 15.67 9.55 5.15
N LYS A 98 16.81 10.02 5.68
CA LYS A 98 18.14 9.51 5.29
C LYS A 98 18.42 8.08 5.78
N HIS A 99 17.67 7.59 6.78
CA HIS A 99 17.79 6.25 7.37
C HIS A 99 16.40 5.70 7.69
N ARG A 100 16.25 4.35 7.73
CA ARG A 100 14.98 3.62 7.94
C ARG A 100 13.96 4.42 8.77
N GLY A 101 12.91 4.82 8.08
CA GLY A 101 12.23 6.08 8.22
C GLY A 101 10.99 6.06 9.07
N ILE A 102 10.16 7.08 8.82
CA ILE A 102 8.83 7.25 9.42
C ILE A 102 7.92 6.07 9.06
N THR A 103 8.13 5.43 7.91
CA THR A 103 7.32 4.30 7.43
C THR A 103 7.54 3.00 8.18
N HIS A 104 8.59 2.89 9.00
CA HIS A 104 8.76 1.77 9.95
C HIS A 104 8.22 2.09 11.35
N THR A 105 7.14 2.88 11.43
CA THR A 105 6.50 3.27 12.69
C THR A 105 5.04 2.80 12.76
N ILE A 106 4.55 2.53 13.96
CA ILE A 106 3.13 2.23 14.20
C ILE A 106 2.26 3.43 13.80
N VAL A 107 2.72 4.66 14.07
CA VAL A 107 2.00 5.88 13.69
C VAL A 107 1.80 5.96 12.17
N ALA A 108 2.81 5.64 11.37
CA ALA A 108 2.65 5.58 9.91
C ALA A 108 1.69 4.47 9.48
N ALA A 109 1.74 3.30 10.11
CA ALA A 109 0.79 2.22 9.84
C ALA A 109 -0.66 2.64 10.14
N MET A 110 -0.90 3.35 11.26
CA MET A 110 -2.22 3.88 11.63
C MET A 110 -2.69 4.95 10.64
N ALA A 111 -1.84 5.94 10.33
CA ALA A 111 -2.17 6.98 9.36
C ALA A 111 -2.50 6.41 7.98
N TYR A 112 -1.69 5.43 7.53
CA TYR A 112 -1.93 4.70 6.29
C TYR A 112 -3.25 3.93 6.34
N SER A 113 -3.56 3.26 7.45
CA SER A 113 -4.81 2.51 7.61
C SER A 113 -6.04 3.42 7.57
N VAL A 114 -5.98 4.61 8.19
CA VAL A 114 -7.03 5.64 8.11
C VAL A 114 -7.23 6.10 6.67
N LEU A 115 -6.14 6.33 5.92
CA LEU A 115 -6.21 6.67 4.51
C LEU A 115 -6.86 5.55 3.69
N LEU A 116 -6.51 4.28 3.95
CA LEU A 116 -7.16 3.16 3.27
C LEU A 116 -8.64 3.04 3.62
N TYR A 117 -9.01 3.35 4.86
CA TYR A 117 -10.40 3.31 5.32
C TYR A 117 -11.26 4.31 4.55
N THR A 118 -10.78 5.55 4.42
CA THR A 118 -11.52 6.61 3.73
C THR A 118 -11.65 6.35 2.23
N LEU A 119 -10.67 5.71 1.60
CA LEU A 119 -10.66 5.45 0.16
C LEU A 119 -11.38 4.15 -0.24
N PHE A 120 -11.26 3.10 0.56
CA PHE A 120 -11.61 1.73 0.14
C PHE A 120 -12.62 1.01 1.04
N GLY A 121 -12.95 1.61 2.19
CA GLY A 121 -13.81 1.04 3.21
C GLY A 121 -13.06 0.13 4.21
N TRP A 122 -13.75 -0.25 5.28
CA TRP A 122 -13.15 -0.89 6.45
C TRP A 122 -12.53 -2.26 6.17
N GLN A 123 -13.14 -3.11 5.33
CA GLN A 123 -12.59 -4.45 5.08
C GLN A 123 -11.23 -4.38 4.37
N LYS A 124 -11.13 -3.58 3.31
CA LYS A 124 -9.88 -3.45 2.52
C LYS A 124 -8.80 -2.72 3.33
N SER A 125 -9.20 -1.72 4.12
CA SER A 125 -8.31 -1.06 5.08
C SER A 125 -7.74 -2.05 6.10
N MET A 126 -8.57 -2.92 6.68
CA MET A 126 -8.12 -3.95 7.62
C MET A 126 -7.09 -4.88 6.98
N TYR A 127 -7.33 -5.36 5.76
CA TYR A 127 -6.37 -6.21 5.05
C TYR A 127 -5.05 -5.47 4.76
N GLY A 128 -5.11 -4.23 4.30
CA GLY A 128 -3.91 -3.40 4.11
C GLY A 128 -3.16 -3.15 5.41
N ALA A 129 -3.87 -2.91 6.51
CA ALA A 129 -3.29 -2.72 7.84
C ALA A 129 -2.57 -3.99 8.33
N ILE A 130 -3.19 -5.17 8.18
CA ILE A 130 -2.58 -6.46 8.51
C ILE A 130 -1.30 -6.66 7.70
N ALA A 131 -1.34 -6.40 6.40
CA ALA A 131 -0.18 -6.53 5.52
C ALA A 131 0.95 -5.58 5.90
N TYR A 132 0.65 -4.32 6.17
CA TYR A 132 1.64 -3.33 6.63
C TYR A 132 2.26 -3.73 7.98
N MET A 133 1.42 -4.09 8.96
CA MET A 133 1.90 -4.50 10.28
C MET A 133 2.73 -5.77 10.21
N SER A 134 2.38 -6.71 9.33
CA SER A 134 3.17 -7.93 9.14
C SER A 134 4.59 -7.65 8.69
N HIS A 135 4.78 -6.62 7.86
CA HIS A 135 6.09 -6.16 7.46
C HIS A 135 6.88 -5.65 8.69
N LEU A 136 6.29 -4.74 9.48
CA LEU A 136 6.94 -4.17 10.66
C LEU A 136 7.36 -5.25 11.67
N VAL A 137 6.49 -6.25 11.89
CA VAL A 137 6.75 -7.39 12.77
C VAL A 137 7.88 -8.26 12.23
N ALA A 138 7.85 -8.58 10.92
CA ALA A 138 8.88 -9.41 10.29
C ALA A 138 10.28 -8.77 10.39
N ASP A 139 10.35 -7.46 10.24
CA ASP A 139 11.61 -6.72 10.33
C ASP A 139 12.11 -6.51 11.76
N ARG A 140 11.30 -6.82 12.79
CA ARG A 140 11.62 -6.63 14.22
C ARG A 140 12.08 -5.20 14.59
N HIS A 141 11.76 -4.22 13.75
CA HIS A 141 12.16 -2.83 13.87
C HIS A 141 10.93 -1.92 14.08
N ILE A 142 9.96 -2.37 14.87
CA ILE A 142 8.75 -1.61 15.17
C ILE A 142 9.12 -0.42 16.05
N LYS A 143 9.05 0.79 15.50
CA LYS A 143 9.12 2.04 16.27
C LYS A 143 7.71 2.54 16.59
N ILE A 144 7.54 3.18 17.74
CA ILE A 144 6.26 3.84 18.06
C ILE A 144 6.15 5.15 17.26
N ILE A 145 7.23 5.95 17.25
CA ILE A 145 7.38 7.24 16.54
C ILE A 145 8.71 7.22 15.77
#